data_AF-A0A955ADE7-F1
#
_entry.id   AF-A0A955ADE7-F1
#
_cell.length_a   1.000
_cell.length_b   1.000
_cell.length_c   1.000
_cell.angle_alpha   90.00
_cell.angle_beta   90.00
_cell.angle_gamma   90.00
#
_symmetry.space_group_name_H-M   'P 1'
#
loop_
_entity.id
_entity.type
_entity.pdbx_description
1 polymer ?
#
loop_
_entity_poly.entity_id
_entity_poly.type
_entity_poly.pdbx_seq_one_letter_code
_entity_poly.pdbx_strand_id
1 'polypeptide(L)'
;MNRTPTALMIAAMLLALSAAPHIAVAQTDPFNNQAVGSDKDHMRQDHDQLPPAPSGKSWQLVWRDEFNGTRLDDAKWDIPDMRRRDGWWTPKAVSLDGQGHLSIDTMKDGDRYLDACVRTRERFEHAFGYYVAR
;
A
#
# COMPACT_ATOMS: atom_id res chain seq x y z
N MET A 1 24.47 6.18 39.49
CA MET A 1 25.14 5.91 38.21
C MET A 1 24.14 6.19 37.10
N ASN A 2 24.18 7.41 36.57
CA ASN A 2 23.30 7.89 35.50
C ASN A 2 23.93 7.55 34.15
N ARG A 3 23.15 7.01 33.22
CA ARG A 3 23.28 7.31 31.79
C ARG A 3 21.90 7.27 31.12
N THR A 4 21.41 8.47 30.81
CA THR A 4 20.54 8.76 29.66
C THR A 4 21.27 8.45 28.35
N PRO A 5 20.53 8.42 27.23
CA PRO A 5 20.88 9.38 26.20
C PRO A 5 19.69 10.14 25.62
N THR A 6 19.95 11.42 25.35
CA THR A 6 19.13 12.39 24.62
C THR A 6 19.86 12.73 23.32
N ALA A 7 19.17 12.70 22.19
CA ALA A 7 19.40 13.46 20.94
C ALA A 7 18.29 13.02 19.96
N LEU A 8 17.26 13.79 19.59
CA LEU A 8 17.18 15.09 18.92
C LEU A 8 17.87 15.12 17.54
N MET A 9 17.08 14.95 16.47
CA MET A 9 17.22 15.62 15.16
C MET A 9 15.82 15.64 14.50
N ILE A 10 15.14 16.79 14.52
CA ILE A 10 15.07 17.84 13.46
C ILE A 10 13.96 17.56 12.44
N ALA A 11 12.98 18.46 12.46
CA ALA A 11 11.88 18.57 11.51
C ALA A 11 12.37 19.05 10.14
N ALA A 12 11.66 18.64 9.07
CA ALA A 12 11.73 19.31 7.78
C ALA A 12 10.31 19.59 7.27
N MET A 13 9.79 20.74 7.69
CA MET A 13 8.73 21.48 7.00
C MET A 13 9.44 22.31 5.92
N LEU A 14 9.15 22.08 4.64
CA LEU A 14 9.62 22.95 3.57
C LEU A 14 8.40 23.56 2.88
N LEU A 15 8.17 24.85 3.15
CA LEU A 15 7.45 25.74 2.23
C LEU A 15 8.40 26.03 1.06
N ALA A 16 8.01 25.67 -0.16
CA ALA A 16 8.59 26.22 -1.37
C ALA A 16 7.51 26.99 -2.13
N LEU A 17 7.69 28.30 -2.23
CA LEU A 17 6.92 29.21 -3.09
C LEU A 17 7.86 29.69 -4.20
N SER A 18 7.34 29.70 -5.44
CA SER A 18 7.72 30.54 -6.60
C SER A 18 8.38 29.87 -7.83
N ALA A 19 7.55 29.77 -8.89
CA ALA A 19 7.77 30.10 -10.32
C ALA A 19 8.61 29.20 -11.27
N ALA A 20 7.88 28.32 -11.99
CA ALA A 20 7.75 28.15 -13.47
C ALA A 20 9.00 27.88 -14.36
N PRO A 21 8.82 27.46 -15.65
CA PRO A 21 7.89 26.46 -16.21
C PRO A 21 8.63 25.44 -17.12
N HIS A 22 8.22 24.18 -17.11
CA HIS A 22 8.50 23.29 -18.25
C HIS A 22 7.24 22.55 -18.67
N ILE A 23 6.57 23.18 -19.64
CA ILE A 23 5.88 22.61 -20.79
C ILE A 23 5.66 21.09 -20.70
N ALA A 24 4.42 20.70 -20.44
CA ALA A 24 3.84 19.48 -20.97
C ALA A 24 2.57 19.86 -21.74
N VAL A 25 2.58 19.52 -23.02
CA VAL A 25 1.63 19.93 -24.05
C VAL A 25 0.29 19.25 -23.83
N ALA A 26 -0.80 20.01 -23.95
CA ALA A 26 -2.14 19.47 -24.06
C ALA A 26 -2.30 18.77 -25.42
N GLN A 27 -2.46 17.44 -25.43
CA GLN A 27 -3.00 16.74 -26.59
C GLN A 27 -4.52 16.60 -26.41
N THR A 28 -5.26 17.30 -27.25
CA THR A 28 -6.67 17.04 -27.51
C THR A 28 -6.76 15.86 -28.48
N ASP A 29 -7.37 14.74 -28.07
CA ASP A 29 -7.70 13.66 -29.00
C ASP A 29 -9.09 13.91 -29.63
N PRO A 30 -9.19 14.10 -30.97
CA PRO A 30 -10.43 14.55 -31.62
C PRO A 30 -11.22 13.40 -32.28
N PHE A 31 -11.25 12.19 -31.71
CA PHE A 31 -11.99 11.08 -32.33
C PHE A 31 -12.76 10.24 -31.31
N ASN A 32 -13.95 10.72 -30.96
CA ASN A 32 -15.09 9.84 -30.73
C ASN A 32 -15.65 9.42 -32.09
N ASN A 33 -15.49 8.15 -32.48
CA ASN A 33 -16.39 7.53 -33.43
C ASN A 33 -16.48 6.02 -33.13
N GLN A 34 -17.69 5.54 -32.84
CA GLN A 34 -17.95 4.13 -32.56
C GLN A 34 -17.84 3.27 -33.83
N ALA A 35 -17.30 2.05 -33.72
CA ALA A 35 -18.06 0.80 -33.92
C ALA A 35 -17.19 -0.48 -33.84
N VAL A 36 -17.88 -1.56 -33.45
CA VAL A 36 -17.62 -3.00 -33.63
C VAL A 36 -16.74 -3.69 -32.59
N GLY A 37 -17.39 -4.55 -31.80
CA GLY A 37 -16.78 -5.34 -30.75
C GLY A 37 -15.99 -6.55 -31.24
N SER A 38 -15.08 -6.97 -30.37
CA SER A 38 -14.70 -8.37 -30.17
C SER A 38 -14.24 -8.47 -28.72
N ASP A 39 -14.72 -9.50 -28.01
CA ASP A 39 -14.37 -9.81 -26.63
C ASP A 39 -12.87 -9.67 -26.37
N LYS A 40 -12.51 -8.68 -25.56
CA LYS A 40 -11.30 -8.70 -24.75
C LYS A 40 -11.77 -8.43 -23.34
N ASP A 41 -11.73 -9.49 -22.54
CA ASP A 41 -11.99 -9.45 -21.11
C ASP A 41 -11.30 -8.22 -20.53
N HIS A 42 -12.12 -7.35 -19.95
CA HIS A 42 -11.77 -5.98 -19.70
C HIS A 42 -10.64 -5.97 -18.67
N MET A 43 -9.47 -5.44 -19.04
CA MET A 43 -8.58 -4.82 -18.05
C MET A 43 -9.38 -3.70 -17.40
N ARG A 44 -10.19 -4.02 -16.39
CA ARG A 44 -10.83 -3.04 -15.54
C ARG A 44 -9.71 -2.36 -14.77
N GLN A 45 -9.21 -1.27 -15.32
CA GLN A 45 -8.61 -0.26 -14.47
C GLN A 45 -9.75 0.38 -13.70
N ASP A 46 -10.21 -0.33 -12.66
CA ASP A 46 -11.01 0.26 -11.61
C ASP A 46 -10.07 1.21 -10.87
N HIS A 47 -9.93 2.42 -11.42
CA HIS A 47 -9.32 3.53 -10.71
C HIS A 47 -10.11 3.67 -9.41
N ASP A 48 -9.44 3.48 -8.27
CA ASP A 48 -10.07 3.66 -6.96
C ASP A 48 -10.60 5.09 -6.91
N GLN A 49 -11.90 5.24 -7.15
CA GLN A 49 -12.53 6.54 -7.09
C GLN A 49 -12.58 6.93 -5.62
N LEU A 50 -11.72 7.88 -5.26
CA LEU A 50 -11.74 8.47 -3.93
C LEU A 50 -13.04 9.26 -3.76
N PRO A 51 -13.64 9.24 -2.56
CA PRO A 51 -14.77 10.12 -2.28
C PRO A 51 -14.33 11.59 -2.42
N PRO A 52 -15.26 12.54 -2.60
CA PRO A 52 -14.92 13.95 -2.54
C PRO A 52 -14.17 14.28 -1.25
N ALA A 53 -13.06 15.01 -1.37
CA ALA A 53 -12.33 15.49 -0.20
C ALA A 53 -13.19 16.51 0.57
N PRO A 54 -12.99 16.66 1.90
CA PRO A 54 -13.64 17.72 2.65
C PRO A 54 -13.37 19.09 2.04
N SER A 55 -14.30 20.04 2.21
CA SER A 55 -14.19 21.38 1.63
C SER A 55 -12.84 22.03 1.93
N GLY A 56 -12.19 22.56 0.89
CA GLY A 56 -10.87 23.18 0.97
C GLY A 56 -9.70 22.20 1.18
N LYS A 57 -9.92 20.89 1.06
CA LYS A 57 -8.87 19.86 1.16
C LYS A 57 -8.75 19.06 -0.13
N SER A 58 -7.62 18.39 -0.29
CA SER A 58 -7.34 17.41 -1.34
C SER A 58 -6.83 16.12 -0.72
N TRP A 59 -7.05 14.99 -1.40
CA TRP A 59 -6.41 13.74 -1.03
C TRP A 59 -4.95 13.73 -1.46
N GLN A 60 -4.08 13.23 -0.59
CA GLN A 60 -2.67 12.99 -0.88
C GLN A 60 -2.36 11.54 -0.54
N LEU A 61 -1.71 10.84 -1.47
CA LEU A 61 -1.22 9.49 -1.23
C LEU A 61 0.03 9.55 -0.34
N VAL A 62 -0.12 9.14 0.92
CA VAL A 62 0.97 9.20 1.93
C VAL A 62 1.59 7.85 2.24
N TRP A 63 0.90 6.76 1.92
CA TRP A 63 1.36 5.39 2.13
C TRP A 63 0.75 4.47 1.08
N ARG A 64 1.56 3.55 0.55
CA ARG A 64 1.12 2.47 -0.35
C ARG A 64 2.10 1.32 -0.32
N ASP A 65 1.63 0.14 -0.68
CA ASP A 65 2.46 -0.98 -1.09
C ASP A 65 1.84 -1.65 -2.30
N GLU A 66 2.62 -1.80 -3.36
CA GLU A 66 2.20 -2.43 -4.62
C GLU A 66 2.75 -3.87 -4.72
N PHE A 67 3.44 -4.36 -3.68
CA PHE A 67 3.93 -5.73 -3.56
C PHE A 67 4.80 -6.23 -4.73
N ASN A 68 5.47 -5.32 -5.43
CA ASN A 68 6.35 -5.62 -6.58
C ASN A 68 7.73 -6.19 -6.20
N GLY A 69 8.00 -6.34 -4.90
CA GLY A 69 9.25 -6.90 -4.40
C GLY A 69 9.28 -8.43 -4.44
N THR A 70 10.39 -9.01 -3.98
CA THR A 70 10.52 -10.47 -3.76
C THR A 70 10.20 -10.88 -2.32
N ARG A 71 10.03 -9.90 -1.43
CA ARG A 71 9.62 -10.06 -0.03
C ARG A 71 8.89 -8.80 0.43
N LEU A 72 8.08 -8.92 1.49
CA LEU A 72 7.49 -7.74 2.12
C LEU A 72 8.57 -6.77 2.63
N ASP A 73 8.27 -5.49 2.48
CA ASP A 73 9.08 -4.40 3.01
C ASP A 73 8.99 -4.38 4.55
N ASP A 74 10.10 -4.70 5.22
CA ASP A 74 10.20 -4.79 6.67
C ASP A 74 10.06 -3.43 7.36
N ALA A 75 10.30 -2.33 6.64
CA ALA A 75 10.04 -0.97 7.13
C ALA A 75 8.53 -0.64 7.15
N LYS A 76 7.71 -1.36 6.37
CA LYS A 76 6.25 -1.15 6.30
C LYS A 76 5.45 -2.19 7.07
N TRP A 77 5.92 -3.43 7.08
CA TRP A 77 5.15 -4.57 7.58
C TRP A 77 5.83 -5.30 8.72
N ASP A 78 5.01 -5.67 9.69
CA ASP A 78 5.27 -6.61 10.76
C ASP A 78 4.59 -7.94 10.45
N ILE A 79 5.29 -9.05 10.65
CA ILE A 79 4.77 -10.39 10.42
C ILE A 79 4.93 -11.20 11.72
N PRO A 80 3.90 -11.24 12.58
CA PRO A 80 3.98 -11.98 13.83
C PRO A 80 4.12 -13.49 13.60
N ASP A 81 4.99 -14.12 14.38
CA ASP A 81 5.10 -15.57 14.46
C ASP A 81 4.57 -16.04 15.83
N MET A 82 3.29 -16.38 15.88
CA MET A 82 2.62 -16.73 17.14
C MET A 82 1.33 -17.54 16.94
N ARG A 83 0.95 -18.28 17.97
CA ARG A 83 -0.35 -18.98 18.00
C ARG A 83 -1.50 -17.96 18.10
N ARG A 84 -2.55 -18.15 17.29
CA ARG A 84 -3.82 -17.42 17.38
C ARG A 84 -5.01 -18.38 17.35
N ARG A 85 -5.69 -18.51 18.50
CA ARG A 85 -6.75 -19.52 18.71
C ARG A 85 -6.20 -20.91 18.34
N ASP A 86 -6.85 -21.62 17.43
CA ASP A 86 -6.48 -22.99 17.04
C ASP A 86 -5.50 -23.05 15.85
N GLY A 87 -5.11 -21.89 15.33
CA GLY A 87 -4.12 -21.78 14.26
C GLY A 87 -2.83 -21.07 14.71
N TRP A 88 -1.85 -21.04 13.82
CA TRP A 88 -0.59 -20.35 14.00
C TRP A 88 -0.40 -19.33 12.89
N TRP A 89 -0.18 -18.09 13.28
CA TRP A 89 0.40 -17.11 12.38
C TRP A 89 1.88 -17.38 12.22
N THR A 90 2.33 -17.42 10.98
CA THR A 90 3.74 -17.65 10.66
C THR A 90 4.16 -16.88 9.42
N PRO A 91 5.41 -16.35 9.39
CA PRO A 91 5.97 -15.76 8.17
C PRO A 91 6.05 -16.73 6.98
N LYS A 92 6.01 -18.05 7.22
CA LYS A 92 6.00 -19.06 6.16
C LYS A 92 4.76 -19.02 5.27
N ALA A 93 3.67 -18.45 5.78
CA ALA A 93 2.40 -18.30 5.09
C ALA A 93 2.28 -16.96 4.33
N VAL A 94 3.37 -16.18 4.28
CA VAL A 94 3.44 -14.92 3.55
C VAL A 94 4.40 -15.06 2.38
N SER A 95 3.93 -14.72 1.19
CA SER A 95 4.79 -14.60 0.02
C SER A 95 4.34 -13.45 -0.89
N LEU A 96 5.23 -12.99 -1.76
CA LEU A 96 4.86 -12.14 -2.89
C LEU A 96 4.90 -13.01 -4.14
N ASP A 97 3.85 -12.95 -4.94
CA ASP A 97 3.71 -13.85 -6.09
C ASP A 97 4.66 -13.49 -7.25
N GLY A 98 5.17 -12.26 -7.27
CA GLY A 98 5.99 -11.72 -8.36
C GLY A 98 5.20 -10.98 -9.43
N GLN A 99 3.87 -10.92 -9.30
CA GLN A 99 2.95 -10.17 -10.17
C GLN A 99 2.33 -8.95 -9.48
N GLY A 100 2.89 -8.52 -8.34
CA GLY A 100 2.38 -7.37 -7.58
C GLY A 100 1.30 -7.72 -6.57
N HIS A 101 1.22 -8.97 -6.12
CA HIS A 101 0.27 -9.39 -5.10
C HIS A 101 0.95 -9.96 -3.86
N LEU A 102 0.36 -9.66 -2.71
CA LEU A 102 0.61 -10.34 -1.45
C LEU A 102 -0.21 -11.64 -1.40
N SER A 103 0.45 -12.79 -1.25
CA SER A 103 -0.21 -14.05 -0.92
C SER A 103 -0.22 -14.26 0.60
N ILE A 104 -1.41 -14.58 1.12
CA ILE A 104 -1.63 -15.03 2.49
C ILE A 104 -2.20 -16.44 2.39
N ASP A 105 -1.39 -17.42 2.76
CA ASP A 105 -1.72 -18.83 2.53
C ASP A 105 -2.16 -19.51 3.83
N THR A 106 -3.32 -20.16 3.80
CA THR A 106 -3.69 -21.11 4.84
C THR A 106 -3.22 -22.51 4.44
N MET A 107 -2.40 -23.15 5.28
CA MET A 107 -1.85 -24.47 5.00
C MET A 107 -1.82 -25.36 6.24
N LYS A 108 -1.77 -26.69 6.03
CA LYS A 108 -1.63 -27.67 7.11
C LYS A 108 -0.18 -28.13 7.19
N ASP A 109 0.42 -28.04 8.38
CA ASP A 109 1.77 -28.51 8.70
C ASP A 109 1.70 -29.49 9.88
N GLY A 110 1.70 -30.78 9.56
CA GLY A 110 1.40 -31.85 10.53
C GLY A 110 0.00 -31.68 11.12
N ASP A 111 -0.08 -31.54 12.44
CA ASP A 111 -1.34 -31.30 13.16
C ASP A 111 -1.70 -29.82 13.32
N ARG A 112 -0.89 -28.91 12.75
CA ARG A 112 -1.11 -27.46 12.86
C ARG A 112 -1.74 -26.91 11.60
N TYR A 113 -2.64 -25.96 11.78
CA TYR A 113 -3.09 -25.07 10.73
C TYR A 113 -2.30 -23.77 10.82
N LEU A 114 -1.57 -23.48 9.75
CA LEU A 114 -0.78 -22.28 9.57
C LEU A 114 -1.58 -21.28 8.73
N ASP A 115 -1.41 -20.01 9.05
CA ASP A 115 -1.96 -18.88 8.32
C ASP A 115 -0.99 -17.70 8.49
N ALA A 116 -1.26 -16.56 7.84
CA ALA A 116 -0.46 -15.36 8.01
C ALA A 116 -1.19 -14.24 8.74
N CYS A 117 -0.39 -13.32 9.27
CA CYS A 117 -0.83 -11.98 9.62
C CYS A 117 0.25 -10.99 9.20
N VAL A 118 -0.15 -9.95 8.48
CA VAL A 118 0.66 -8.79 8.19
C VAL A 118 0.01 -7.58 8.83
N ARG A 119 0.80 -6.71 9.46
CA ARG A 119 0.29 -5.50 10.13
C ARG A 119 1.30 -4.36 10.04
N THR A 120 0.82 -3.13 10.07
CA THR A 120 1.68 -1.93 10.05
C THR A 120 2.02 -1.41 11.45
N ARG A 121 1.85 -2.25 12.48
CA ARG A 121 2.08 -1.89 13.89
C ARG A 121 3.49 -1.30 14.07
N GLU A 122 3.56 -0.17 14.79
CA GLU A 122 4.80 0.57 15.07
C GLU A 122 5.55 1.06 13.81
N ARG A 123 4.94 0.98 12.62
CA ARG A 123 5.52 1.40 11.33
C ARG A 123 4.68 2.47 10.65
N PHE A 124 3.41 2.18 10.41
CA PHE A 124 2.42 3.14 9.90
C PHE A 124 1.14 3.05 10.71
N GLU A 125 0.92 4.06 11.55
CA GLU A 125 -0.21 4.14 12.48
C GLU A 125 -0.86 5.53 12.32
N HIS A 126 -1.98 5.58 11.62
CA HIS A 126 -2.63 6.84 11.31
C HIS A 126 -4.10 6.83 11.75
N ALA A 127 -4.52 7.90 12.43
CA ALA A 127 -5.84 7.97 13.05
C ALA A 127 -6.98 8.16 12.03
N PHE A 128 -6.72 8.89 10.93
CA PHE A 128 -7.75 9.26 9.95
C PHE A 128 -7.25 9.10 8.53
N GLY A 129 -7.98 8.43 7.67
CA GLY A 129 -7.53 8.32 6.28
C GLY A 129 -8.53 7.56 5.44
N TYR A 130 -8.22 7.48 4.17
CA TYR A 130 -8.91 6.61 3.25
C TYR A 130 -7.97 5.46 2.89
N TYR A 131 -8.46 4.24 3.02
CA TYR A 131 -7.70 3.01 2.82
C TYR A 131 -8.40 2.14 1.78
N VAL A 132 -7.63 1.60 0.85
CA VAL A 132 -8.08 0.61 -0.13
C VAL A 132 -7.07 -0.53 -0.17
N ALA A 133 -7.57 -1.74 -0.33
CA ALA A 133 -6.79 -2.94 -0.67
C ALA A 133 -7.49 -3.65 -1.82
N ARG A 134 -6.72 -4.34 -2.67
CA ARG A 134 -7.20 -5.10 -3.82
C ARG A 134 -6.59 -6.48 -3.81
#